data_AF-A0A957SI57-F1
#
_entry.id   AF-A0A957SI57-F1
#
_cell.length_a   1.000
_cell.length_b   1.000
_cell.length_c   1.000
_cell.angle_alpha   90.00
_cell.angle_beta   90.00
_cell.angle_gamma   90.00
#
_symmetry.space_group_name_H-M   'P 1'
#
loop_
_entity.id
_entity.type
_entity.pdbx_description
1 polymer ?
#
loop_
_entity_poly.entity_id
_entity_poly.type
_entity_poly.pdbx_seq_one_letter_code
_entity_poly.pdbx_strand_id
1 'polypeptide(L)'
;MLLWGIAATAIFFLLWPAMWVDPVGSLRQMAQAAGEAAAEGHLKPTFYNGQIYSGDPGLSFYAVTYLWRTTPLVLIGLGLAVIGWSARWGPFERPLVRKTCYYLLLFALGYGLFISLGAKKFDRYLLPAYPPLALVAGVGWAALVAWVTAFMKPTQRKHDVQGNGGTLSVDADMRRVGKLALLVILGLIVVAQTVAL
;
A
#
# COMPACT_ATOMS: atom_id res chain seq x y z
N MET A 1 -15.23 -24.49 -18.65
CA MET A 1 -16.20 -23.47 -18.17
C MET A 1 -17.62 -24.03 -18.08
N LEU A 2 -18.16 -24.69 -19.13
CA LEU A 2 -19.53 -25.24 -19.11
C LEU A 2 -19.80 -26.24 -17.97
N LEU A 3 -18.89 -27.19 -17.75
CA LEU A 3 -18.98 -28.17 -16.66
C LEU A 3 -19.08 -27.50 -15.27
N TRP A 4 -18.26 -26.45 -15.07
CA TRP A 4 -18.25 -25.66 -13.84
C TRP A 4 -19.56 -24.88 -13.66
N GLY A 5 -20.11 -24.33 -14.74
CA GLY A 5 -21.41 -23.65 -14.71
C GLY A 5 -22.53 -24.61 -14.31
N ILE A 6 -22.59 -25.79 -14.95
CA ILE A 6 -23.58 -26.82 -14.63
C ILE A 6 -23.45 -27.27 -13.17
N ALA A 7 -22.22 -27.55 -12.71
CA ALA A 7 -21.97 -27.94 -11.33
C ALA A 7 -22.38 -26.85 -10.33
N ALA A 8 -22.01 -25.58 -10.59
CA ALA A 8 -22.40 -24.45 -9.75
C ALA A 8 -23.91 -24.27 -9.68
N THR A 9 -24.62 -24.37 -10.82
CA THR A 9 -26.08 -24.31 -10.86
C THR A 9 -26.70 -25.48 -10.11
N ALA A 10 -26.22 -26.71 -10.31
CA ALA A 10 -26.74 -27.88 -9.59
C ALA A 10 -26.57 -27.74 -8.07
N ILE A 11 -25.38 -27.33 -7.61
CA ILE A 11 -25.09 -27.09 -6.19
C ILE A 11 -25.99 -25.98 -5.63
N PHE A 12 -26.16 -24.88 -6.36
CA PHE A 12 -27.05 -23.79 -5.96
C PHE A 12 -28.49 -24.26 -5.75
N PHE A 13 -29.03 -25.03 -6.69
CA PHE A 13 -30.38 -25.60 -6.56
C PHE A 13 -30.47 -26.63 -5.44
N LEU A 14 -29.45 -27.46 -5.23
CA LEU A 14 -29.45 -28.52 -4.21
C LEU A 14 -29.17 -28.02 -2.79
N LEU A 15 -28.46 -26.92 -2.60
CA LEU A 15 -28.12 -26.41 -1.26
C LEU A 15 -29.02 -25.28 -0.79
N TRP A 16 -29.85 -24.71 -1.67
CA TRP A 16 -30.75 -23.62 -1.33
C TRP A 16 -32.22 -24.08 -1.35
N PRO A 17 -32.84 -24.34 -0.18
CA PRO A 17 -34.21 -24.85 -0.08
C PRO A 17 -35.26 -23.98 -0.78
N ALA A 18 -35.04 -22.66 -0.86
CA ALA A 18 -35.92 -21.74 -1.54
C ALA A 18 -36.08 -22.06 -3.04
N MET A 19 -35.07 -22.67 -3.67
CA MET A 19 -35.14 -23.15 -5.06
C MET A 19 -36.04 -24.38 -5.23
N TRP A 20 -36.32 -25.11 -4.16
CA TRP A 20 -37.23 -26.28 -4.20
C TRP A 20 -38.69 -25.87 -4.03
N VAL A 21 -38.94 -24.76 -3.34
CA VAL A 21 -40.29 -24.30 -3.00
C VAL A 21 -40.81 -23.28 -4.01
N ASP A 22 -40.04 -22.23 -4.29
CA ASP A 22 -40.40 -21.17 -5.25
C ASP A 22 -39.14 -20.59 -5.93
N PRO A 23 -38.59 -21.27 -6.95
CA PRO A 23 -37.34 -20.84 -7.59
C PRO A 23 -37.49 -19.49 -8.31
N VAL A 24 -38.61 -19.26 -8.99
CA VAL A 24 -38.82 -18.03 -9.76
C VAL A 24 -39.06 -16.84 -8.83
N GLY A 25 -39.90 -16.99 -7.80
CA GLY A 25 -40.14 -15.93 -6.83
C GLY A 25 -38.89 -15.59 -6.03
N SER A 26 -38.12 -16.59 -5.61
CA SER A 26 -36.85 -16.39 -4.89
C SER A 26 -35.80 -15.67 -5.75
N LEU A 27 -35.65 -16.05 -7.02
CA LEU A 27 -34.74 -15.36 -7.94
C LEU A 27 -35.19 -13.93 -8.23
N ARG A 28 -36.50 -13.69 -8.38
CA ARG A 28 -37.05 -12.34 -8.54
C ARG A 28 -36.81 -11.48 -7.31
N GLN A 29 -37.06 -12.02 -6.12
CA GLN A 29 -36.83 -11.33 -4.86
C GLN A 29 -35.34 -11.02 -4.66
N MET A 30 -34.46 -11.96 -4.99
CA MET A 30 -33.02 -11.74 -4.98
C MET A 30 -32.60 -10.65 -5.98
N ALA A 31 -33.13 -10.67 -7.19
CA ALA A 31 -32.84 -9.66 -8.21
C ALA A 31 -33.36 -8.27 -7.81
N GLN A 32 -34.55 -8.20 -7.23
CA GLN A 32 -35.14 -6.97 -6.69
C GLN A 32 -34.33 -6.44 -5.52
N ALA A 33 -34.03 -7.28 -4.52
CA ALA A 33 -33.23 -6.89 -3.36
C ALA A 33 -31.81 -6.48 -3.75
N ALA A 34 -31.20 -7.12 -4.76
CA ALA A 34 -29.90 -6.73 -5.29
C ALA A 34 -29.99 -5.39 -6.04
N GLY A 35 -31.06 -5.17 -6.82
CA GLY A 35 -31.32 -3.90 -7.51
C GLY A 35 -31.58 -2.77 -6.53
N GLU A 36 -32.40 -2.98 -5.52
CA GLU A 36 -32.66 -2.06 -4.41
C GLU A 36 -31.38 -1.81 -3.62
N ALA A 37 -30.61 -2.83 -3.21
CA ALA A 37 -29.34 -2.62 -2.51
C ALA A 37 -28.26 -1.92 -3.36
N ALA A 38 -28.39 -1.95 -4.69
CA ALA A 38 -27.54 -1.20 -5.62
C ALA A 38 -28.05 0.24 -5.83
N ALA A 39 -29.36 0.46 -5.84
CA ALA A 39 -30.01 1.76 -6.06
C ALA A 39 -30.13 2.58 -4.77
N GLU A 40 -30.60 1.95 -3.69
CA GLU A 40 -30.37 2.36 -2.31
C GLU A 40 -28.88 2.16 -2.03
N GLY A 41 -28.08 3.14 -2.43
CA GLY A 41 -26.80 3.36 -1.81
C GLY A 41 -27.07 3.67 -0.35
N HIS A 42 -27.28 2.65 0.49
CA HIS A 42 -27.54 2.83 1.92
C HIS A 42 -26.45 3.74 2.46
N LEU A 43 -26.83 5.00 2.66
CA LEU A 43 -26.12 6.06 3.34
C LEU A 43 -26.11 5.69 4.82
N LYS A 44 -25.68 4.47 5.16
CA LYS A 44 -25.45 4.10 6.55
C LYS A 44 -24.52 5.18 7.07
N PRO A 45 -24.97 6.00 8.04
CA PRO A 45 -24.25 7.18 8.42
C PRO A 45 -22.84 6.75 8.79
N THR A 46 -21.86 7.28 8.08
CA THR A 46 -20.46 6.93 8.30
C THR A 46 -19.87 8.01 9.18
N PHE A 47 -19.39 7.61 10.36
CA PHE A 47 -18.64 8.52 11.20
C PHE A 47 -17.23 8.67 10.66
N TYR A 48 -16.83 9.90 10.35
CA TYR A 48 -15.52 10.25 9.81
C TYR A 48 -15.08 11.60 10.38
N ASN A 49 -13.86 11.67 10.92
CA ASN A 49 -13.25 12.89 11.44
C ASN A 49 -14.14 13.72 12.39
N GLY A 50 -14.82 13.06 13.34
CA GLY A 50 -15.69 13.73 14.31
C GLY A 50 -17.09 14.07 13.80
N GLN A 51 -17.42 13.76 12.55
CA GLN A 51 -18.70 14.11 11.93
C GLN A 51 -19.40 12.86 11.38
N ILE A 52 -20.74 12.87 11.40
CA ILE A 52 -21.57 11.82 10.81
C ILE A 52 -21.94 12.24 9.39
N TYR A 53 -21.48 11.48 8.40
CA TYR A 53 -21.80 11.69 7.00
C TYR A 53 -22.90 10.73 6.56
N SER A 54 -24.04 11.28 6.13
CA SER A 54 -25.08 10.56 5.40
C SER A 54 -24.82 10.57 3.90
N GLY A 55 -23.56 10.69 3.47
CA GLY A 55 -23.19 10.95 2.08
C GLY A 55 -21.71 10.66 1.85
N ASP A 56 -21.13 11.21 0.78
CA ASP A 56 -19.71 11.06 0.51
C ASP A 56 -18.86 11.95 1.45
N PRO A 57 -18.02 11.39 2.36
CA PRO A 57 -17.08 12.16 3.20
C PRO A 57 -15.93 12.82 2.42
N GLY A 58 -15.84 12.62 1.11
CA GLY A 58 -14.88 13.26 0.22
C GLY A 58 -13.67 12.38 -0.13
N LEU A 59 -12.77 12.93 -0.95
CA LEU A 59 -11.58 12.22 -1.47
C LEU A 59 -10.55 11.87 -0.38
N SER A 60 -10.48 12.65 0.71
CA SER A 60 -9.52 12.41 1.78
C SER A 60 -9.82 11.16 2.61
N PHE A 61 -11.03 10.62 2.53
CA PHE A 61 -11.52 9.50 3.34
C PHE A 61 -10.55 8.33 3.36
N TYR A 62 -10.13 7.83 2.20
CA TYR A 62 -9.26 6.65 2.11
C TYR A 62 -7.81 6.95 2.50
N ALA A 63 -7.30 8.16 2.22
CA ALA A 63 -5.94 8.55 2.63
C ALA A 63 -5.83 8.63 4.16
N VAL A 64 -6.81 9.28 4.80
CA VAL A 64 -6.88 9.40 6.27
C VAL A 64 -7.16 8.03 6.90
N THR A 65 -8.10 7.26 6.34
CA THR A 65 -8.40 5.90 6.83
C THR A 65 -7.18 4.98 6.74
N TYR A 66 -6.38 5.06 5.68
CA TYR A 66 -5.14 4.31 5.58
C TYR A 66 -4.17 4.67 6.69
N LEU A 67 -3.97 5.98 6.94
CA LEU A 67 -3.04 6.45 7.97
C LEU A 67 -3.42 5.95 9.36
N TRP A 68 -4.72 5.93 9.68
CA TRP A 68 -5.23 5.45 10.96
C TRP A 68 -5.25 3.92 11.11
N ARG A 69 -5.15 3.17 10.01
CA ARG A 69 -5.28 1.70 10.01
C ARG A 69 -3.99 0.97 9.66
N THR A 70 -3.00 1.68 9.16
CA THR A 70 -1.68 1.13 8.93
C THR A 70 -0.84 1.17 10.20
N THR A 71 0.27 0.44 10.22
CA THR A 71 1.19 0.47 11.36
C THR A 71 2.28 1.53 11.16
N PRO A 72 2.81 2.12 12.24
CA PRO A 72 3.97 3.02 12.14
C PRO A 72 5.15 2.37 11.41
N LEU A 73 5.32 1.05 11.56
CA LEU A 73 6.35 0.27 10.88
C LEU A 73 6.22 0.32 9.35
N VAL A 74 4.99 0.26 8.82
CA VAL A 74 4.73 0.37 7.38
C VAL A 74 4.99 1.80 6.90
N LEU A 75 4.59 2.83 7.66
CA LEU A 75 4.85 4.23 7.30
C LEU A 75 6.34 4.55 7.22
N ILE A 76 7.10 4.12 8.23
CA ILE A 76 8.56 4.27 8.24
C ILE A 76 9.17 3.51 7.06
N GLY A 77 8.73 2.27 6.82
CA GLY A 77 9.19 1.49 5.67
C GLY A 77 8.90 2.15 4.33
N LEU A 78 7.73 2.77 4.14
CA LEU A 78 7.40 3.53 2.93
C LEU A 78 8.31 4.78 2.79
N GLY A 79 8.57 5.50 3.89
CA GLY A 79 9.52 6.61 3.90
C GLY A 79 10.94 6.16 3.51
N LEU A 80 11.42 5.06 4.10
CA LEU A 80 12.69 4.44 3.75
C LEU A 80 12.73 3.97 2.29
N ALA A 81 11.61 3.49 1.74
CA ALA A 81 11.52 3.13 0.33
C ALA A 81 11.72 4.34 -0.58
N VAL A 82 11.13 5.50 -0.24
CA VAL A 82 11.33 6.75 -1.00
C VAL A 82 12.79 7.20 -0.95
N ILE A 83 13.41 7.17 0.24
CA ILE A 83 14.82 7.54 0.43
C ILE A 83 15.73 6.58 -0.33
N GLY A 84 15.57 5.28 -0.11
CA GLY A 84 16.38 4.23 -0.75
C GLY A 84 16.23 4.22 -2.26
N TRP A 85 15.03 4.49 -2.78
CA TRP A 85 14.81 4.66 -4.22
C TRP A 85 15.58 5.87 -4.78
N SER A 86 15.51 7.01 -4.10
CA SER A 86 16.13 8.26 -4.55
C SER A 86 17.66 8.20 -4.47
N ALA A 87 18.18 7.67 -3.38
CA ALA A 87 19.61 7.51 -3.11
C ALA A 87 20.20 6.21 -3.69
N ARG A 88 19.40 5.41 -4.40
CA ARG A 88 19.79 4.13 -5.03
C ARG A 88 20.48 3.15 -4.08
N TRP A 89 20.00 3.09 -2.84
CA TRP A 89 20.45 2.05 -1.90
C TRP A 89 20.01 0.69 -2.43
N GLY A 90 20.87 -0.34 -2.33
CA GLY A 90 20.43 -1.71 -2.58
C GLY A 90 19.22 -2.01 -1.70
N PRO A 91 18.12 -2.64 -2.16
CA PRO A 91 17.94 -3.30 -3.45
C PRO A 91 17.42 -2.40 -4.60
N PHE A 92 17.17 -1.11 -4.38
CA PHE A 92 16.66 -0.18 -5.40
C PHE A 92 17.67 0.17 -6.50
N GLU A 93 18.94 -0.18 -6.33
CA GLU A 93 19.92 -0.18 -7.43
C GLU A 93 19.45 -1.07 -8.60
N ARG A 94 18.70 -2.15 -8.32
CA ARG A 94 18.24 -3.11 -9.31
C ARG A 94 17.00 -2.58 -10.06
N PRO A 95 17.03 -2.47 -11.41
CA PRO A 95 15.90 -1.97 -12.19
C PRO A 95 14.61 -2.78 -11.99
N LEU A 96 14.73 -4.10 -11.82
CA LEU A 96 13.57 -4.98 -11.60
C LEU A 96 12.84 -4.65 -10.31
N VAL A 97 13.56 -4.43 -9.20
CA VAL A 97 12.98 -4.11 -7.88
C VAL A 97 12.22 -2.78 -7.97
N ARG A 98 12.83 -1.77 -8.60
CA ARG A 98 12.17 -0.50 -8.87
C ARG A 98 10.90 -0.69 -9.69
N LYS A 99 10.98 -1.41 -10.81
CA LYS A 99 9.82 -1.67 -11.68
C LYS A 99 8.68 -2.36 -10.91
N THR A 100 9.00 -3.35 -10.08
CA THR A 100 8.02 -4.03 -9.22
C THR A 100 7.39 -3.08 -8.21
N CYS A 101 8.20 -2.34 -7.45
CA CYS A 101 7.69 -1.35 -6.49
C CYS A 101 6.84 -0.26 -7.17
N TYR A 102 7.21 0.18 -8.38
CA TYR A 102 6.41 1.11 -9.17
C TYR A 102 5.03 0.55 -9.49
N TYR A 103 4.93 -0.69 -9.98
CA TYR A 103 3.61 -1.29 -10.28
C TYR A 103 2.79 -1.57 -9.02
N LEU A 104 3.41 -1.94 -7.91
CA LEU A 104 2.73 -2.09 -6.63
C LEU A 104 2.14 -0.75 -6.14
N LEU A 105 2.92 0.33 -6.24
CA LEU A 105 2.47 1.68 -5.91
C LEU A 105 1.38 2.15 -6.88
N LEU A 106 1.57 1.95 -8.18
CA LEU A 106 0.60 2.30 -9.21
C LEU A 106 -0.74 1.59 -8.98
N PHE A 107 -0.71 0.29 -8.67
CA PHE A 107 -1.90 -0.47 -8.32
C PHE A 107 -2.55 0.07 -7.04
N ALA A 108 -1.80 0.22 -5.94
CA ALA A 108 -2.37 0.66 -4.67
C ALA A 108 -2.97 2.06 -4.74
N LEU A 109 -2.25 3.01 -5.35
CA LEU A 109 -2.70 4.40 -5.51
C LEU A 109 -3.81 4.49 -6.54
N GLY A 110 -3.69 3.80 -7.68
CA GLY A 110 -4.72 3.77 -8.72
C GLY A 110 -6.01 3.15 -8.21
N TYR A 111 -5.93 2.04 -7.47
CA TYR A 111 -7.08 1.41 -6.82
C TYR A 111 -7.70 2.33 -5.77
N GLY A 112 -6.88 2.94 -4.91
CA GLY A 112 -7.33 3.90 -3.89
C GLY A 112 -8.05 5.10 -4.51
N LEU A 113 -7.53 5.65 -5.61
CA LEU A 113 -8.17 6.73 -6.36
C LEU A 113 -9.48 6.26 -7.01
N PHE A 114 -9.46 5.11 -7.68
CA PHE A 114 -10.64 4.54 -8.33
C PHE A 114 -11.79 4.34 -7.33
N ILE A 115 -11.51 3.74 -6.17
CA ILE A 115 -12.53 3.50 -5.15
C ILE A 115 -12.94 4.79 -4.43
N SER A 116 -12.11 5.85 -4.45
CA SER A 116 -12.45 7.18 -3.95
C SER A 116 -13.51 7.90 -4.79
N LEU A 117 -13.70 7.50 -6.05
CA LEU A 117 -14.74 8.05 -6.93
C LEU A 117 -16.13 7.48 -6.62
N GLY A 118 -16.21 6.38 -5.86
CA GLY A 118 -17.48 5.79 -5.45
C GLY A 118 -18.18 6.64 -4.40
N ALA A 119 -19.46 6.93 -4.61
CA ALA A 119 -20.30 7.65 -3.63
C ALA A 119 -20.48 6.88 -2.31
N LYS A 120 -20.33 5.55 -2.34
CA LYS A 120 -20.41 4.66 -1.17
C LYS A 120 -19.02 4.33 -0.67
N LYS A 121 -18.66 4.82 0.52
CA LYS A 121 -17.33 4.63 1.12
C LYS A 121 -17.41 3.81 2.40
N PHE A 122 -16.60 2.77 2.47
CA PHE A 122 -16.37 1.98 3.67
C PHE A 122 -14.88 1.72 3.82
N ASP A 123 -14.41 1.78 5.06
CA ASP A 123 -13.03 1.48 5.46
C ASP A 123 -12.44 0.22 4.82
N ARG A 124 -13.21 -0.88 4.80
CA ARG A 124 -12.79 -2.17 4.25
C ARG A 124 -12.56 -2.18 2.75
N TYR A 125 -13.09 -1.21 2.01
CA TYR A 125 -12.87 -1.15 0.57
C TYR A 125 -11.42 -0.82 0.23
N LEU A 126 -10.63 -0.29 1.16
CA LEU A 126 -9.22 -0.04 0.91
C LEU A 126 -8.34 -1.29 1.09
N LEU A 127 -8.86 -2.40 1.60
CA LEU A 127 -8.09 -3.62 1.92
C LEU A 127 -7.14 -4.07 0.80
N PRO A 128 -7.52 -4.08 -0.49
CA PRO A 128 -6.60 -4.49 -1.56
C PRO A 128 -5.34 -3.64 -1.69
N ALA A 129 -5.34 -2.38 -1.24
CA ALA A 129 -4.17 -1.51 -1.28
C ALA A 129 -3.13 -1.83 -0.19
N TYR A 130 -3.50 -2.54 0.89
CA TYR A 130 -2.59 -2.78 2.02
C TYR A 130 -1.41 -3.69 1.68
N PRO A 131 -1.61 -4.89 1.07
CA PRO A 131 -0.48 -5.78 0.79
C PRO A 131 0.59 -5.17 -0.14
N PRO A 132 0.24 -4.51 -1.26
CA PRO A 132 1.23 -3.83 -2.10
C PRO A 132 2.03 -2.77 -1.35
N LEU A 133 1.37 -1.94 -0.54
CA LEU A 133 2.06 -0.90 0.25
C LEU A 133 2.95 -1.52 1.33
N ALA A 134 2.51 -2.59 1.99
CA ALA A 134 3.32 -3.32 2.95
C ALA A 134 4.56 -3.97 2.31
N LEU A 135 4.43 -4.52 1.10
CA LEU A 135 5.57 -5.06 0.34
C LEU A 135 6.59 -3.97 0.02
N VAL A 136 6.14 -2.82 -0.48
CA VAL A 136 7.03 -1.67 -0.75
C VAL A 136 7.71 -1.18 0.52
N ALA A 137 6.98 -1.13 1.64
CA ALA A 137 7.54 -0.79 2.95
C ALA A 137 8.64 -1.78 3.38
N GLY A 138 8.43 -3.07 3.16
CA GLY A 138 9.42 -4.12 3.42
C GLY A 138 10.70 -3.95 2.58
N VAL A 139 10.57 -3.55 1.31
CA VAL A 139 11.72 -3.21 0.46
C VAL A 139 12.46 -1.97 0.99
N GLY A 140 11.75 -0.99 1.53
CA GLY A 140 12.35 0.17 2.20
C GLY A 140 13.17 -0.21 3.43
N TRP A 141 12.66 -1.11 4.27
CA TRP A 141 13.43 -1.67 5.39
C TRP A 141 14.66 -2.44 4.92
N ALA A 142 14.53 -3.27 3.89
CA ALA A 142 15.67 -3.96 3.29
C ALA A 142 16.73 -2.98 2.76
N ALA A 143 16.28 -1.83 2.23
CA ALA A 143 17.18 -0.79 1.77
C ALA A 143 17.99 -0.15 2.89
N LEU A 144 17.36 0.09 4.04
CA LEU A 144 18.06 0.57 5.23
C LEU A 144 19.11 -0.44 5.70
N VAL A 145 18.78 -1.73 5.77
CA VAL A 145 19.73 -2.77 6.19
C VAL A 145 20.92 -2.86 5.23
N ALA A 146 20.67 -2.85 3.93
CA ALA A 146 21.73 -2.86 2.92
C ALA A 146 22.61 -1.62 3.01
N TRP A 147 22.02 -0.45 3.26
CA TRP A 147 22.75 0.78 3.51
C TRP A 147 23.65 0.62 4.74
N VAL A 148 23.09 0.34 5.93
CA VAL A 148 23.86 0.18 7.18
C VAL A 148 25.00 -0.82 7.02
N THR A 149 24.75 -1.98 6.42
CA THR A 149 25.78 -3.00 6.21
C THR A 149 26.88 -2.57 5.23
N ALA A 150 26.57 -1.76 4.22
CA ALA A 150 27.58 -1.16 3.35
C ALA A 150 28.45 -0.14 4.10
N PHE A 151 27.89 0.62 5.06
CA PHE A 151 28.65 1.53 5.92
C PHE A 151 29.58 0.81 6.89
N MET A 152 29.19 -0.38 7.37
CA MET A 152 29.96 -1.13 8.38
C MET A 152 31.10 -1.97 7.79
N LYS A 153 31.11 -2.25 6.48
CA LYS A 153 32.24 -2.93 5.85
C LYS A 153 33.45 -2.00 5.89
N PRO A 154 34.55 -2.33 6.60
CA PRO A 154 35.76 -1.54 6.55
C PRO A 154 36.19 -1.50 5.09
N THR A 155 36.35 -0.30 4.54
CA THR A 155 36.92 -0.11 3.21
C THR A 155 38.26 -0.84 3.22
N GLN A 156 38.31 -2.05 2.65
CA GLN A 156 39.56 -2.73 2.35
C GLN A 156 40.21 -1.89 1.26
N ARG A 157 40.92 -0.85 1.71
CA ARG A 157 41.72 0.03 0.89
C ARG A 157 42.80 -0.86 0.30
N LYS A 158 42.54 -1.43 -0.87
CA LYS A 158 43.60 -1.98 -1.72
C LYS A 158 44.59 -0.85 -1.89
N HIS A 159 45.71 -0.93 -1.18
CA HIS A 159 46.92 -0.21 -1.51
C HIS A 159 47.37 -0.77 -2.86
N ASP A 160 46.82 -0.22 -3.94
CA ASP A 160 47.39 -0.35 -5.26
C ASP A 160 47.73 1.05 -5.77
N VAL A 161 48.86 1.09 -6.45
CA VAL A 161 49.76 2.23 -6.58
C VAL A 161 49.16 3.39 -7.40
N GLN A 162 49.28 4.58 -6.81
CA GLN A 162 49.51 5.91 -7.40
C GLN A 162 49.26 6.11 -8.90
N GLY A 163 48.27 6.94 -9.25
CA GLY A 163 48.09 7.42 -10.63
C GLY A 163 46.96 8.43 -10.85
N ASN A 164 47.26 9.71 -10.56
CA ASN A 164 46.68 10.93 -11.14
C ASN A 164 45.22 11.33 -10.77
N GLY A 165 45.04 12.65 -10.61
CA GLY A 165 43.95 13.30 -9.86
C GLY A 165 42.54 13.22 -10.45
N GLY A 166 41.54 13.18 -9.55
CA GLY A 166 40.14 13.40 -9.92
C GLY A 166 39.05 12.81 -9.00
N THR A 167 39.38 11.92 -8.05
CA THR A 167 38.37 11.07 -7.38
C THR A 167 37.82 11.59 -6.03
N LEU A 168 38.28 12.75 -5.53
CA LEU A 168 37.91 13.23 -4.18
C LEU A 168 36.50 13.83 -4.04
N SER A 169 35.76 14.05 -5.14
CA SER A 169 34.44 14.71 -5.12
C SER A 169 33.28 13.75 -4.81
N VAL A 170 33.28 12.54 -5.37
CA VAL A 170 32.14 11.60 -5.30
C VAL A 170 31.96 11.05 -3.88
N ASP A 171 33.06 10.76 -3.18
CA ASP A 171 33.02 10.25 -1.80
C ASP A 171 32.54 11.28 -0.78
N ALA A 172 32.72 12.57 -1.07
CA ALA A 172 32.22 13.65 -0.20
C ALA A 172 30.71 13.84 -0.37
N ASP A 173 30.23 13.73 -1.61
CA ASP A 173 28.81 13.87 -1.95
C ASP A 173 27.98 12.70 -1.39
N MET A 174 28.49 11.48 -1.53
CA MET A 174 27.83 10.28 -1.01
C MET A 174 27.73 10.29 0.52
N ARG A 175 28.70 10.88 1.22
CA ARG A 175 28.66 11.11 2.67
C ARG A 175 27.69 12.20 3.10
N ARG A 176 27.43 13.21 2.25
CA ARG A 176 26.40 14.24 2.53
C ARG A 176 25.00 13.67 2.37
N VAL A 177 24.74 12.90 1.32
CA VAL A 177 23.46 12.22 1.09
C VAL A 177 23.14 11.25 2.23
N GLY A 178 24.14 10.48 2.70
CA GLY A 178 23.96 9.59 3.86
C GLY A 178 23.59 10.32 5.16
N LYS A 179 24.19 11.48 5.43
CA LYS A 179 23.86 12.30 6.61
C LYS A 179 22.47 12.91 6.53
N LEU A 180 22.05 13.40 5.36
CA LEU A 180 20.71 13.93 5.12
C LEU A 180 19.65 12.84 5.30
N ALA A 181 19.89 11.65 4.74
CA ALA A 181 18.99 10.52 4.90
C ALA A 181 18.86 10.07 6.36
N LEU A 182 19.97 10.02 7.11
CA LEU A 182 19.96 9.71 8.54
C LEU A 182 19.16 10.74 9.36
N LEU A 183 19.30 12.03 9.04
CA LEU A 183 18.53 13.10 9.69
C LEU A 183 17.02 12.99 9.38
N VAL A 184 16.65 12.65 8.16
CA VAL A 184 15.24 12.42 7.79
C VAL A 184 14.67 11.21 8.53
N ILE A 185 15.43 10.12 8.63
CA ILE A 185 15.02 8.91 9.37
C ILE A 185 14.86 9.20 10.86
N LEU A 186 15.81 9.90 11.47
CA LEU A 186 15.70 10.33 12.88
C LEU A 186 14.50 11.25 13.09
N GLY A 187 14.25 12.19 12.17
CA GLY A 187 13.06 13.04 12.20
C GLY A 187 11.76 12.24 12.14
N LEU A 188 11.67 11.24 11.25
CA LEU A 188 10.49 10.38 11.13
C LEU A 188 10.28 9.50 12.37
N ILE A 189 11.34 9.01 13.01
CA ILE A 189 11.26 8.25 14.27
C ILE A 189 10.73 9.15 15.40
N VAL A 190 11.24 10.37 15.53
CA VAL A 190 10.79 11.33 16.55
C VAL A 190 9.32 11.69 16.34
N VAL A 191 8.89 11.97 15.10
CA VAL A 191 7.47 12.24 14.78
C VAL A 191 6.59 11.04 15.12
N ALA A 192 7.04 9.80 14.82
CA ALA A 192 6.29 8.59 15.15
C ALA A 192 6.15 8.38 16.67
N GLN A 193 7.14 8.75 17.48
CA GLN A 193 7.06 8.69 18.94
C GLN A 193 6.19 9.78 19.54
N THR A 194 6.11 10.95 18.90
CA THR A 194 5.33 12.10 19.41
C THR A 194 3.83 11.94 19.15
N VAL A 195 3.45 11.20 18.11
CA VAL A 195 2.03 10.90 17.78
C VAL A 195 1.47 9.72 18.60
N ALA A 196 2.34 8.99 19.30
CA ALA A 196 1.97 7.86 20.16
C ALA A 196 1.77 8.24 21.65
N LEU A 197 1.84 9.54 21.99
CA LEU A 197 1.56 10.12 23.31
C LEU A 197 0.36 11.06 23.22
#